data_AF-A0A0F2NI63-F1
#
_entry.id   AF-A0A0F2NI63-F1
#
_cell.length_a   1.000
_cell.length_b   1.000
_cell.length_c   1.000
_cell.angle_alpha   90.00
_cell.angle_beta   90.00
_cell.angle_gamma   90.00
#
_symmetry.space_group_name_H-M   'P 1'
#
loop_
_entity.id
_entity.type
_entity.pdbx_description
1 polymer ?
#
loop_
_entity_poly.entity_id
_entity_poly.type
_entity_poly.pdbx_seq_one_letter_code
_entity_poly.pdbx_strand_id
1 'polypeptide(L)'
;MAEYPAEVESGTSIVIVRFARRLKFLSGNSLVKTYPVAVGKHSTPTPLGNYKVVNKIMNPGKSVLGTRWLGLNVPAGTYGIHGNNNPSSIGKYISNGCIRMHNSDVEELFPKIKIGTPVIITDSPDGSDPLPQDSASSDGKRYVIKPGDTLWKISRQFGAPVDLIVRVNRISNPDLITPGEVIIIP
;
A
#
# COMPACT_ATOMS: atom_id res chain seq x y z
N MET A 1 -6.99 -10.22 18.59
CA MET A 1 -5.56 -9.84 18.47
C MET A 1 -5.01 -10.59 17.29
N ALA A 2 -4.50 -9.92 16.26
CA ALA A 2 -3.88 -10.62 15.15
C ALA A 2 -2.42 -10.92 15.49
N GLU A 3 -2.07 -12.20 15.48
CA GLU A 3 -0.69 -12.65 15.63
C GLU A 3 0.08 -12.27 14.36
N TYR A 4 0.97 -11.29 14.49
CA TYR A 4 2.12 -11.17 13.61
C TYR A 4 2.84 -12.52 13.61
N PRO A 5 3.28 -13.06 12.45
CA PRO A 5 3.99 -14.33 12.44
C PRO A 5 5.09 -14.32 13.51
N ALA A 6 4.96 -15.25 14.44
CA ALA A 6 5.94 -15.51 15.48
C ALA A 6 7.31 -15.66 14.81
N GLU A 7 8.33 -15.03 15.39
CA GLU A 7 9.69 -14.80 14.86
C GLU A 7 9.90 -13.53 13.99
N VAL A 8 9.55 -12.35 14.53
CA VAL A 8 10.36 -11.13 14.26
C VAL A 8 11.35 -10.97 15.42
N GLU A 9 12.22 -11.96 15.61
CA GLU A 9 13.29 -11.86 16.61
C GLU A 9 14.31 -10.79 16.19
N SER A 10 14.44 -9.72 16.99
CA SER A 10 15.48 -8.66 16.95
C SER A 10 15.70 -7.87 15.64
N GLY A 11 15.00 -8.19 14.55
CA GLY A 11 15.21 -7.60 13.23
C GLY A 11 14.34 -6.39 12.91
N THR A 12 14.64 -5.72 11.79
CA THR A 12 13.79 -4.66 11.24
C THR A 12 12.82 -5.20 10.20
N SER A 13 11.64 -4.58 10.06
CA SER A 13 10.64 -4.94 9.05
C SER A 13 9.96 -3.70 8.45
N ILE A 14 9.34 -3.88 7.28
CA ILE A 14 8.57 -2.86 6.59
C ILE A 14 7.14 -3.36 6.38
N VAL A 15 6.15 -2.50 6.66
CA VAL A 15 4.75 -2.75 6.32
C VAL A 15 4.25 -1.61 5.43
N ILE A 16 3.78 -1.94 4.23
CA ILE A 16 3.23 -0.99 3.25
C ILE A 16 1.72 -1.16 3.25
N VAL A 17 1.01 -0.09 3.62
CA VAL A 17 -0.45 -0.05 3.60
C VAL A 17 -0.86 0.76 2.37
N ARG A 18 -1.26 0.08 1.28
CA ARG A 18 -1.48 0.73 -0.03
C ARG A 18 -2.57 1.78 0.02
N PHE A 19 -3.71 1.48 0.66
CA PHE A 19 -4.83 2.43 0.72
C PHE A 19 -4.54 3.67 1.55
N ALA A 20 -3.80 3.50 2.64
CA ALA A 20 -3.30 4.63 3.44
C ALA A 20 -2.15 5.37 2.75
N ARG A 21 -1.53 4.76 1.73
CA ARG A 21 -0.33 5.26 1.04
C ARG A 21 0.79 5.56 2.03
N ARG A 22 0.99 4.61 2.96
CA ARG A 22 1.98 4.68 4.03
C ARG A 22 2.92 3.49 4.01
N LEU A 23 4.19 3.76 4.29
CA LEU A 23 5.20 2.77 4.64
C LEU A 23 5.52 2.92 6.12
N LYS A 24 5.34 1.85 6.89
CA LYS A 24 5.71 1.75 8.29
C LYS A 24 7.03 1.01 8.40
N PHE A 25 7.96 1.56 9.16
CA PHE A 25 9.24 0.94 9.51
C PHE A 25 9.20 0.51 10.97
N LEU A 26 9.49 -0.77 11.23
CA LEU A 26 9.45 -1.37 12.55
C LEU A 26 10.81 -1.95 12.94
N SER A 27 11.08 -1.98 14.24
CA SER A 27 12.21 -2.68 14.86
C SER A 27 11.64 -3.63 15.92
N GLY A 28 11.80 -4.94 15.73
CA GLY A 28 10.97 -5.93 16.41
C GLY A 28 9.49 -5.63 16.18
N ASN A 29 8.71 -5.54 17.26
CA ASN A 29 7.28 -5.20 17.22
C ASN A 29 6.99 -3.69 17.38
N SER A 30 8.03 -2.86 17.54
CA SER A 30 7.84 -1.41 17.77
C SER A 30 7.82 -0.64 16.45
N LEU A 31 6.77 0.15 16.24
CA LEU A 31 6.71 1.12 15.14
C LEU A 31 7.74 2.22 15.39
N VAL A 32 8.73 2.33 14.52
CA VAL A 32 9.78 3.35 14.60
C VAL A 32 9.36 4.61 13.85
N LYS A 33 8.85 4.48 12.62
CA LYS A 33 8.43 5.63 11.80
C LYS A 33 7.43 5.26 10.71
N THR A 34 6.61 6.23 10.31
CA THR A 34 5.69 6.12 9.17
C THR A 34 6.04 7.17 8.12
N TYR A 35 6.15 6.76 6.86
CA TYR A 35 6.47 7.61 5.71
C TYR A 35 5.29 7.66 4.73
N PRO A 36 5.01 8.82 4.11
CA PRO A 36 4.10 8.89 2.97
C PRO A 36 4.75 8.23 1.74
N VAL A 37 3.99 7.48 0.95
CA VAL A 37 4.48 6.83 -0.27
C VAL A 37 3.53 7.02 -1.44
N ALA A 38 4.03 6.91 -2.67
CA ALA A 38 3.21 6.62 -3.83
C ALA A 38 3.20 5.13 -4.09
N VAL A 39 2.06 4.60 -4.53
CA VAL A 39 1.90 3.18 -4.87
C VAL A 39 1.40 3.03 -6.31
N GLY A 40 1.31 1.77 -6.76
CA GLY A 40 0.78 1.42 -8.07
C GLY A 40 -0.61 1.98 -8.30
N LYS A 41 -0.93 2.30 -9.55
CA LYS A 41 -2.29 2.60 -9.97
C LYS A 41 -3.18 1.40 -9.69
N HIS A 42 -4.49 1.60 -9.63
CA HIS A 42 -5.42 0.49 -9.50
C HIS A 42 -5.35 -0.50 -10.69
N SER A 43 -5.00 -0.02 -11.88
CA SER A 43 -4.76 -0.87 -13.07
C SER A 43 -3.40 -1.55 -13.13
N THR A 44 -2.41 -1.07 -12.37
CA THR A 44 -1.06 -1.66 -12.24
C THR A 44 -0.64 -1.66 -10.77
N PRO A 45 -1.37 -2.43 -9.93
CA PRO A 45 -1.28 -2.30 -8.49
C PRO A 45 0.08 -2.73 -7.96
N THR A 46 0.53 -2.10 -6.88
CA THR A 46 1.62 -2.66 -6.08
C THR A 46 1.16 -4.01 -5.53
N PRO A 47 1.84 -5.14 -5.81
CA PRO A 47 1.31 -6.46 -5.50
C PRO A 47 1.25 -6.69 -3.99
N LEU A 48 0.15 -7.29 -3.53
CA LEU A 48 -0.03 -7.68 -2.12
C LEU A 48 0.79 -8.92 -1.80
N GLY A 49 1.23 -9.04 -0.55
CA GLY A 49 1.88 -10.25 -0.04
C GLY A 49 3.08 -9.98 0.84
N ASN A 50 3.79 -11.07 1.15
CA ASN A 50 4.98 -11.07 1.98
C ASN A 50 6.22 -11.23 1.11
N TYR A 51 7.10 -10.24 1.16
CA TYR A 51 8.32 -10.14 0.38
C TYR A 51 9.54 -9.89 1.28
N LYS A 52 10.71 -9.84 0.66
CA LYS A 52 11.99 -9.51 1.29
C LYS A 52 12.77 -8.57 0.39
N VAL A 53 13.59 -7.73 1.01
CA VAL A 53 14.59 -6.93 0.29
C VAL A 53 15.70 -7.85 -0.22
N VAL A 54 15.96 -7.86 -1.54
CA VAL A 54 16.95 -8.75 -2.17
C VAL A 54 18.17 -8.04 -2.71
N ASN A 55 18.09 -6.73 -2.96
CA ASN A 55 19.23 -5.91 -3.31
C ASN A 55 19.04 -4.48 -2.83
N LYS A 56 20.15 -3.75 -2.73
CA LYS A 56 20.21 -2.35 -2.33
C LYS A 56 21.17 -1.61 -3.24
N ILE A 57 20.73 -0.50 -3.84
CA ILE A 57 21.57 0.31 -4.73
C ILE A 57 21.52 1.76 -4.27
N MET A 58 22.71 2.31 -4.00
CA MET A 58 22.90 3.74 -3.80
C MET A 58 23.06 4.40 -5.18
N ASN A 59 22.27 5.44 -5.45
CA ASN A 59 22.26 6.19 -6.71
C ASN A 59 22.07 5.26 -7.94
N PRO A 60 20.88 4.66 -8.12
CA PRO A 60 20.60 3.66 -9.16
C PRO A 60 20.66 4.18 -10.62
N GLY A 61 21.16 5.39 -10.86
CA GLY A 61 21.42 5.98 -12.19
C GLY A 61 20.17 6.40 -12.98
N LYS A 62 19.01 5.80 -12.72
CA LYS A 62 17.74 6.19 -13.35
C LYS A 62 17.08 7.32 -12.56
N SER A 63 16.90 8.48 -13.19
CA SER A 63 16.30 9.67 -12.55
C SER A 63 14.97 9.37 -11.83
N VAL A 64 14.08 8.57 -12.45
CA VAL A 64 12.78 8.20 -11.85
C VAL A 64 12.88 7.37 -10.56
N LEU A 65 14.02 6.71 -10.32
CA LEU A 65 14.27 5.92 -9.12
C LEU A 65 14.82 6.78 -7.97
N GLY A 66 15.20 8.03 -8.25
CA GLY A 66 15.79 8.93 -7.26
C GLY A 66 17.13 8.42 -6.75
N THR A 67 17.37 8.57 -5.44
CA THR A 67 18.69 8.42 -4.84
C THR A 67 18.95 7.02 -4.27
N ARG A 68 17.93 6.23 -3.97
CA ARG A 68 18.07 4.90 -3.37
C ARG A 68 17.08 3.91 -3.98
N TRP A 69 17.50 2.65 -4.05
CA TRP A 69 16.68 1.53 -4.50
C TRP A 69 16.81 0.36 -3.53
N LEU A 70 15.66 -0.19 -3.11
CA LEU A 70 15.52 -1.42 -2.35
C LEU A 70 14.69 -2.39 -3.20
N GLY A 71 15.34 -3.36 -3.84
CA GLY A 71 14.65 -4.35 -4.69
C GLY A 71 13.93 -5.41 -3.87
N LEU A 72 12.76 -5.84 -4.33
CA LEU A 72 11.90 -6.84 -3.67
C LEU A 72 11.83 -8.13 -4.50
N ASN A 73 11.72 -9.28 -3.83
CA ASN A 73 11.54 -10.60 -4.47
C ASN A 73 10.10 -10.86 -4.96
N VAL A 74 9.50 -9.90 -5.63
CA VAL A 74 8.15 -10.07 -6.20
C VAL A 74 8.24 -10.99 -7.44
N PRO A 75 7.55 -12.14 -7.49
CA PRO A 75 7.65 -13.07 -8.63
C PRO A 75 7.18 -12.47 -9.95
N ALA A 76 6.24 -11.52 -9.90
CA ALA A 76 5.64 -10.89 -11.07
C ALA A 76 6.55 -9.88 -11.80
N GLY A 77 7.81 -9.69 -11.36
CA GLY A 77 8.78 -8.85 -12.05
C GLY A 77 9.65 -7.98 -11.16
N THR A 78 10.15 -6.88 -11.70
CA THR A 78 11.07 -5.97 -10.99
C THR A 78 10.30 -4.92 -10.20
N TYR A 79 10.19 -5.13 -8.90
CA TYR A 79 9.55 -4.21 -7.96
C TYR A 79 10.54 -3.75 -6.89
N GLY A 80 10.32 -2.54 -6.39
CA GLY A 80 11.20 -1.96 -5.38
C GLY A 80 10.56 -0.81 -4.63
N ILE A 81 11.15 -0.50 -3.48
CA ILE A 81 10.96 0.75 -2.74
C ILE A 81 12.09 1.67 -3.17
N HIS A 82 11.77 2.86 -3.68
CA HIS A 82 12.77 3.77 -4.21
C HIS A 82 12.44 5.23 -3.98
N GLY A 83 13.41 6.11 -4.24
CA GLY A 83 13.21 7.56 -4.22
C GLY A 83 12.34 8.03 -5.39
N ASN A 84 12.46 9.29 -5.79
CA ASN A 84 11.61 9.83 -6.84
C ASN A 84 12.21 11.13 -7.41
N ASN A 85 11.92 11.43 -8.68
CA ASN A 85 12.22 12.73 -9.30
C ASN A 85 11.00 13.66 -9.38
N ASN A 86 9.82 13.19 -8.99
CA ASN A 86 8.61 14.01 -8.91
C ASN A 86 7.97 13.95 -7.50
N PRO A 87 8.45 14.77 -6.54
CA PRO A 87 7.96 14.77 -5.16
C PRO A 87 6.44 14.93 -5.03
N SER A 88 5.79 15.65 -5.96
CA SER A 88 4.33 15.84 -5.97
C SER A 88 3.53 14.55 -6.22
N SER A 89 4.20 13.46 -6.63
CA SER A 89 3.57 12.17 -6.86
C SER A 89 3.38 11.36 -5.57
N ILE A 90 4.06 11.73 -4.48
CA ILE A 90 3.95 11.04 -3.19
C ILE A 90 2.55 11.22 -2.61
N GLY A 91 1.99 10.15 -2.04
CA GLY A 91 0.62 10.13 -1.55
C GLY A 91 -0.44 9.93 -2.64
N LYS A 92 -0.07 9.40 -3.83
CA LYS A 92 -0.98 9.09 -4.95
C LYS A 92 -0.85 7.64 -5.46
N TYR A 93 -1.88 7.15 -6.16
CA TYR A 93 -1.85 5.92 -6.96
C TYR A 93 -1.38 6.26 -8.37
N ILE A 94 -0.08 6.10 -8.66
CA ILE A 94 0.48 6.67 -9.89
C ILE A 94 1.62 5.86 -10.50
N SER A 95 2.26 4.97 -9.74
CA SER A 95 3.34 4.15 -10.28
C SER A 95 2.79 2.97 -11.08
N ASN A 96 3.69 2.22 -11.74
CA ASN A 96 3.38 0.93 -12.35
C ASN A 96 3.60 -0.24 -11.38
N GLY A 97 3.44 0.02 -10.07
CA GLY A 97 3.54 -1.00 -9.02
C GLY A 97 4.70 -0.81 -8.05
N CYS A 98 5.76 -0.07 -8.39
CA CYS A 98 6.82 0.27 -7.43
C CYS A 98 6.34 1.24 -6.35
N ILE A 99 6.98 1.20 -5.19
CA ILE A 99 6.69 2.09 -4.07
C ILE A 99 7.65 3.27 -4.10
N ARG A 100 7.13 4.48 -4.27
CA ARG A 100 7.94 5.70 -4.34
C ARG A 100 7.92 6.42 -3.01
N MET A 101 9.08 6.90 -2.58
CA MET A 101 9.29 7.73 -1.39
C MET A 101 9.86 9.09 -1.80
N HIS A 102 9.81 10.06 -0.89
CA HIS A 102 10.70 11.22 -1.02
C HIS A 102 12.17 10.76 -0.92
N ASN A 103 13.08 11.45 -1.62
CA ASN A 103 14.51 11.11 -1.59
C ASN A 103 15.07 11.16 -0.17
N SER A 104 14.71 12.18 0.61
CA SER A 104 15.09 12.31 2.03
C SER A 104 14.62 11.11 2.87
N ASP A 105 13.39 10.65 2.66
CA ASP A 105 12.80 9.56 3.44
C ASP A 105 13.47 8.22 3.13
N VAL A 106 13.73 7.95 1.84
CA VAL A 106 14.42 6.72 1.45
C VAL A 106 15.89 6.75 1.85
N GLU A 107 16.54 7.91 1.83
CA GLU A 107 17.92 8.09 2.33
C GLU A 107 18.02 7.80 3.83
N GLU A 108 17.03 8.23 4.61
CA GLU A 108 16.94 7.92 6.04
C GLU A 108 16.66 6.43 6.29
N LEU A 109 15.75 5.84 5.52
CA LEU A 109 15.35 4.44 5.67
C LEU A 109 16.46 3.48 5.25
N PHE A 110 17.12 3.75 4.12
CA PHE A 110 18.08 2.86 3.46
C PHE A 110 19.17 2.27 4.38
N PRO A 111 19.89 3.02 5.23
CA PRO A 111 20.91 2.43 6.11
C PRO A 111 20.35 1.50 7.18
N LYS A 112 19.05 1.63 7.54
CA LYS A 112 18.39 0.83 8.58
C LYS A 112 17.88 -0.52 8.08
N ILE A 113 17.82 -0.70 6.76
CA ILE A 113 17.28 -1.90 6.10
C ILE A 113 18.41 -2.83 5.68
N LYS A 114 18.30 -4.11 6.00
CA LYS A 114 19.27 -5.14 5.58
C LYS A 114 18.71 -5.93 4.39
N ILE A 115 19.59 -6.56 3.63
CA ILE A 115 19.17 -7.62 2.70
C ILE A 115 18.49 -8.70 3.54
N GLY A 116 17.35 -9.21 3.06
CA GLY A 116 16.51 -10.16 3.78
C GLY A 116 15.45 -9.52 4.68
N THR A 117 15.48 -8.18 4.91
CA THR A 117 14.45 -7.49 5.70
C THR A 117 13.06 -7.80 5.14
N PRO A 118 12.12 -8.32 5.97
CA PRO A 118 10.75 -8.58 5.56
C PRO A 118 10.01 -7.31 5.14
N VAL A 119 9.22 -7.43 4.07
CA VAL A 119 8.36 -6.38 3.53
C VAL A 119 6.96 -6.95 3.33
N ILE A 120 6.00 -6.51 4.14
CA ILE A 120 4.60 -6.90 4.04
C ILE A 120 3.87 -5.80 3.25
N ILE A 121 3.17 -6.17 2.18
CA ILE A 121 2.34 -5.25 1.41
C ILE A 121 0.88 -5.66 1.60
N THR A 122 0.12 -4.77 2.22
CA THR A 122 -1.27 -5.00 2.63
C THR A 122 -2.15 -3.80 2.27
N ASP A 123 -3.45 -4.03 2.30
CA ASP A 123 -4.48 -3.01 2.25
C ASP A 123 -4.99 -2.64 3.64
N SER A 124 -4.78 -3.51 4.65
CA SER A 124 -5.26 -3.33 6.02
C SER A 124 -4.26 -2.54 6.87
N PRO A 125 -4.70 -1.52 7.64
CA PRO A 125 -3.81 -0.60 8.34
C PRO A 125 -3.02 -1.22 9.52
N ASP A 126 -3.46 -2.33 10.10
CA ASP A 126 -2.80 -3.00 11.23
C ASP A 126 -1.93 -4.19 10.82
N GLY A 127 -1.86 -4.50 9.52
CA GLY A 127 -1.13 -5.68 9.03
C GLY A 127 -1.82 -7.00 9.36
N SER A 128 -3.02 -6.96 9.91
CA SER A 128 -3.90 -8.12 10.03
C SER A 128 -4.82 -8.17 8.82
N ASP A 129 -4.75 -9.25 8.04
CA ASP A 129 -5.96 -9.69 7.36
C ASP A 129 -6.52 -10.82 8.22
N PRO A 130 -7.54 -10.49 9.01
CA PRO A 130 -8.85 -11.04 8.70
C PRO A 130 -9.85 -9.91 8.39
N LEU A 131 -10.82 -10.22 7.53
CA LEU A 131 -12.03 -9.43 7.32
C LEU A 131 -12.58 -8.93 8.67
N PRO A 132 -13.22 -7.75 8.76
CA PRO A 132 -14.11 -7.47 9.87
C PRO A 132 -15.20 -8.54 9.89
N GLN A 133 -14.99 -9.61 10.67
CA GLN A 133 -16.00 -10.64 10.88
C GLN A 133 -17.06 -10.21 11.89
N ASP A 134 -16.92 -9.05 12.53
CA ASP A 134 -17.88 -8.57 13.55
C ASP A 134 -18.44 -7.17 13.30
N SER A 135 -18.42 -6.67 12.05
CA SER A 135 -19.16 -5.41 11.74
C SER A 135 -19.75 -5.34 10.35
N ALA A 136 -19.59 -6.38 9.52
CA ALA A 136 -20.50 -6.58 8.40
C ALA A 136 -21.83 -7.10 8.96
N SER A 137 -22.56 -6.23 9.66
CA SER A 137 -24.01 -6.31 9.63
C SER A 137 -24.39 -6.43 8.16
N SER A 138 -25.14 -7.48 7.83
CA SER A 138 -25.62 -7.87 6.51
C SER A 138 -26.54 -6.82 5.82
N ASP A 139 -26.50 -5.56 6.27
CA ASP A 139 -27.36 -4.44 5.90
C ASP A 139 -26.55 -3.25 5.33
N GLY A 140 -25.44 -3.51 4.63
CA GLY A 140 -24.71 -2.46 3.93
C GLY A 140 -25.63 -1.67 2.98
N LYS A 141 -25.52 -0.34 2.98
CA LYS A 141 -26.37 0.56 2.20
C LYS A 141 -26.12 0.37 0.70
N ARG A 142 -27.15 -0.01 -0.05
CA ARG A 142 -27.10 -0.03 -1.52
C ARG A 142 -27.01 1.40 -2.06
N TYR A 143 -26.02 1.65 -2.91
CA TYR A 143 -25.80 2.93 -3.57
C TYR A 143 -25.70 2.72 -5.08
N VAL A 144 -26.47 3.48 -5.86
CA VAL A 144 -26.39 3.50 -7.32
C VAL A 144 -25.35 4.53 -7.73
N ILE A 145 -24.29 4.09 -8.41
CA ILE A 145 -23.22 4.96 -8.89
C ILE A 145 -23.81 5.98 -9.87
N LYS A 146 -23.50 7.26 -9.66
CA LYS A 146 -23.98 8.36 -10.50
C LYS A 146 -22.89 8.81 -11.48
N PRO A 147 -23.25 9.41 -12.62
CA PRO A 147 -22.27 10.05 -13.50
C PRO A 147 -21.40 11.06 -12.73
N GLY A 148 -20.07 10.89 -12.82
CA GLY A 148 -19.09 11.73 -12.13
C GLY A 148 -18.69 11.28 -10.72
N ASP A 149 -19.26 10.18 -10.22
CA ASP A 149 -18.80 9.54 -8.99
C ASP A 149 -17.41 8.93 -9.17
N THR A 150 -16.67 8.89 -8.05
CA THR A 150 -15.50 8.05 -7.87
C THR A 150 -15.66 7.34 -6.54
N LEU A 151 -15.03 6.17 -6.36
CA LEU A 151 -15.08 5.48 -5.06
C LEU A 151 -14.53 6.37 -3.93
N TRP A 152 -13.60 7.27 -4.23
CA TRP A 152 -13.10 8.25 -3.27
C TRP A 152 -14.17 9.27 -2.84
N LYS A 153 -14.95 9.81 -3.79
CA LYS A 153 -16.07 10.73 -3.48
C LYS A 153 -17.14 10.00 -2.66
N ILE A 154 -17.51 8.79 -3.08
CA ILE A 154 -18.49 7.94 -2.40
C ILE A 154 -18.02 7.62 -0.98
N SER A 155 -16.78 7.14 -0.83
CA SER A 155 -16.16 6.87 0.47
C SER A 155 -16.24 8.07 1.41
N ARG A 156 -15.83 9.25 0.93
CA ARG A 156 -15.87 10.48 1.73
C ARG A 156 -17.30 10.90 2.08
N GLN A 157 -18.24 10.70 1.16
CA GLN A 157 -19.66 11.02 1.38
C GLN A 157 -20.28 10.16 2.47
N PHE A 158 -19.94 8.87 2.51
CA PHE A 158 -20.55 7.92 3.44
C PHE A 158 -19.69 7.61 4.67
N GLY A 159 -18.46 8.14 4.75
CA GLY A 159 -17.52 7.80 5.82
C GLY A 159 -17.00 6.35 5.76
N ALA A 160 -17.32 5.61 4.70
CA ALA A 160 -16.88 4.24 4.50
C ALA A 160 -15.51 4.22 3.81
N PRO A 161 -14.49 3.54 4.34
CA PRO A 161 -13.17 3.45 3.70
C PRO A 161 -13.25 2.85 2.28
N VAL A 162 -12.54 3.44 1.30
CA VAL A 162 -12.53 2.96 -0.10
C VAL A 162 -12.17 1.48 -0.17
N ASP A 163 -11.23 1.03 0.65
CA ASP A 163 -10.79 -0.36 0.72
C ASP A 163 -11.91 -1.32 1.10
N LEU A 164 -12.74 -0.91 2.06
CA LEU A 164 -13.87 -1.74 2.49
C LEU A 164 -14.96 -1.78 1.42
N ILE A 165 -15.23 -0.65 0.76
CA ILE A 165 -16.15 -0.61 -0.40
C ILE A 165 -15.65 -1.53 -1.51
N VAL A 166 -14.36 -1.47 -1.86
CA VAL A 166 -13.76 -2.31 -2.91
C VAL A 166 -13.85 -3.79 -2.55
N ARG A 167 -13.52 -4.15 -1.30
CA ARG A 167 -13.56 -5.53 -0.80
C ARG A 167 -14.98 -6.11 -0.80
N VAL A 168 -15.95 -5.40 -0.24
CA VAL A 168 -17.34 -5.87 -0.13
C VAL A 168 -17.98 -6.06 -1.50
N ASN A 169 -17.63 -5.20 -2.48
CA ASN A 169 -18.17 -5.26 -3.83
C ASN A 169 -17.32 -6.08 -4.81
N ARG A 170 -16.18 -6.61 -4.37
CA ARG A 170 -15.22 -7.33 -5.23
C ARG A 170 -14.81 -6.51 -6.46
N ILE A 171 -14.63 -5.19 -6.29
CA ILE A 171 -14.28 -4.29 -7.39
C ILE A 171 -12.82 -4.51 -7.77
N SER A 172 -12.57 -4.99 -8.98
CA SER A 172 -11.22 -5.27 -9.46
C SER A 172 -10.42 -3.99 -9.74
N ASN A 173 -11.06 -2.95 -10.29
CA ASN A 173 -10.41 -1.68 -10.59
C ASN A 173 -11.19 -0.50 -9.98
N PRO A 174 -10.75 0.00 -8.81
CA PRO A 174 -11.36 1.15 -8.13
C PRO A 174 -11.47 2.45 -8.95
N ASP A 175 -10.67 2.61 -10.01
CA ASP A 175 -10.73 3.78 -10.90
C ASP A 175 -11.76 3.62 -12.03
N LEU A 176 -12.31 2.42 -12.24
CA LEU A 176 -13.31 2.12 -13.26
C LEU A 176 -14.59 1.59 -12.60
N ILE A 177 -15.48 2.52 -12.24
CA ILE A 177 -16.84 2.21 -11.78
C ILE A 177 -17.87 2.70 -12.81
N THR A 178 -18.98 1.99 -12.95
CA THR A 178 -19.96 2.26 -14.00
C THR A 178 -21.18 2.99 -13.44
N PRO A 179 -21.55 4.17 -13.96
CA PRO A 179 -22.83 4.80 -13.62
C PRO A 179 -24.01 3.84 -13.84
N GLY A 180 -24.92 3.77 -12.86
CA GLY A 180 -26.05 2.83 -12.83
C GLY A 180 -25.76 1.52 -12.12
N GLU A 181 -24.49 1.18 -11.87
CA GLU A 181 -24.11 0.00 -11.08
C GLU A 181 -24.47 0.20 -9.60
N VAL A 182 -24.97 -0.85 -8.96
CA VAL A 182 -25.30 -0.84 -7.53
C VAL A 182 -24.18 -1.46 -6.75
N ILE A 183 -23.61 -0.68 -5.82
CA ILE A 183 -22.60 -1.13 -4.87
C ILE A 183 -23.13 -1.09 -3.44
N ILE A 184 -22.54 -1.90 -2.58
CA ILE A 184 -22.76 -1.94 -1.14
C ILE A 184 -21.78 -1.00 -0.46
N ILE A 185 -22.33 -0.07 0.32
CA ILE A 185 -21.57 0.77 1.22
C ILE A 185 -21.68 0.15 2.62
N PRO A 186 -20.59 -0.38 3.18
CA PRO A 186 -20.57 -1.03 4.50
C PRO A 186 -20.84 -0.04 5.64
#